data_AF-A0A644Y6V7-F1
#
_entry.id   AF-A0A644Y6V7-F1
#
_cell.length_a   1.000
_cell.length_b   1.000
_cell.length_c   1.000
_cell.angle_alpha   90.00
_cell.angle_beta   90.00
_cell.angle_gamma   90.00
#
_symmetry.space_group_name_H-M   'P 1'
#
loop_
_entity.id
_entity.type
_entity.pdbx_description
1 polymer ?
#
loop_
_entity_poly.entity_id
_entity_poly.type
_entity_poly.pdbx_seq_one_letter_code
_entity_poly.pdbx_strand_id
1 'polypeptide(L)'
;MRDLKYPAIYKHFKNKYYAVMGICKYIENKDNSKDLKVLKAFHTELNSLIEIYIKDDEYFHSNDKDLTLVLYKALYDDKGIYARPIEMFLSEVDNDKYPEVLQKYRFELFKY
;
A
#
# COMPACT_ATOMS: atom_id res chain seq x y z
N MET A 1 -16.02 0.78 -5.74
CA MET A 1 -14.70 0.45 -5.14
C MET A 1 -14.92 0.23 -3.64
N ARG A 2 -14.26 -0.75 -3.01
CA ARG A 2 -14.37 -0.95 -1.55
C ARG A 2 -13.69 0.21 -0.81
N ASP A 3 -14.16 0.53 0.39
CA ASP A 3 -13.48 1.49 1.24
C ASP A 3 -12.27 0.84 1.93
N LEU A 4 -11.12 1.52 1.87
CA LEU A 4 -9.95 1.15 2.66
C LEU A 4 -10.10 1.71 4.08
N LYS A 5 -9.81 0.88 5.09
CA LYS A 5 -9.73 1.29 6.49
C LYS A 5 -8.27 1.36 6.90
N TYR A 6 -7.87 2.44 7.56
CA TYR A 6 -6.52 2.60 8.09
C TYR A 6 -6.51 3.61 9.25
N PRO A 7 -5.57 3.50 10.21
CA PRO A 7 -4.64 2.37 10.36
C PRO A 7 -5.39 1.07 10.74
N ALA A 8 -4.97 -0.07 10.17
CA ALA A 8 -5.67 -1.35 10.38
C ALA A 8 -4.78 -2.55 10.02
N ILE A 9 -5.12 -3.74 10.53
CA ILE A 9 -4.48 -5.01 10.14
C ILE A 9 -5.32 -5.67 9.06
N TYR A 10 -4.67 -6.06 7.97
CA TYR A 10 -5.25 -6.84 6.88
C TYR A 10 -4.59 -8.21 6.77
N LYS A 11 -5.40 -9.22 6.43
CA LYS A 11 -4.97 -10.56 6.10
C LYS A 11 -4.89 -10.70 4.57
N HIS A 12 -3.70 -11.02 4.07
CA HIS A 12 -3.51 -11.41 2.69
C HIS A 12 -3.97 -12.86 2.47
N PHE A 13 -4.51 -13.17 1.29
CA PHE A 13 -5.06 -14.50 0.97
C PHE A 13 -4.07 -15.67 1.16
N LYS A 14 -2.76 -15.37 1.18
CA LYS A 14 -1.69 -16.32 1.52
C LYS A 14 -1.42 -16.45 3.04
N ASN A 15 -2.41 -16.20 3.88
CA ASN A 15 -2.33 -16.28 5.35
C ASN A 15 -1.19 -15.46 5.98
N LYS A 16 -0.92 -14.28 5.43
CA LYS A 16 0.06 -13.32 5.95
C LYS A 16 -0.63 -12.04 6.41
N TYR A 17 -0.12 -11.42 7.47
CA TYR A 17 -0.73 -10.23 8.06
C TYR A 17 0.11 -8.98 7.81
N TYR A 18 -0.59 -7.88 7.55
CA TYR A 18 0.02 -6.60 7.20
C TYR A 18 -0.67 -5.47 7.95
N ALA A 19 0.12 -4.55 8.51
CA ALA A 19 -0.39 -3.30 9.05
C ALA A 19 -0.46 -2.26 7.94
N VAL A 20 -1.67 -1.84 7.57
CA VAL A 20 -1.92 -0.74 6.64
C VAL A 20 -1.87 0.55 7.43
N MET A 21 -1.01 1.48 7.00
CA MET A 21 -0.74 2.74 7.71
C MET A 21 -1.51 3.90 7.11
N GLY A 22 -1.66 3.94 5.78
CA GLY A 22 -2.33 5.04 5.12
C GLY A 22 -2.35 4.94 3.60
N ILE A 23 -2.92 5.97 2.99
CA ILE A 23 -2.93 6.18 1.55
C ILE A 23 -1.84 7.18 1.20
N CYS A 24 -1.17 6.93 0.08
CA CYS A 24 -0.18 7.80 -0.52
C CYS A 24 -0.71 8.30 -1.87
N LYS A 25 -0.85 9.63 -1.98
CA LYS A 25 -1.45 10.32 -3.13
C LYS A 25 -0.38 10.91 -4.04
N TYR A 26 -0.73 11.30 -5.25
CA TYR A 26 0.17 12.03 -6.12
C TYR A 26 0.44 13.45 -5.62
N ILE A 27 1.66 13.95 -5.86
CA ILE A 27 2.04 15.36 -5.78
C ILE A 27 2.82 15.79 -7.02
N GLU A 28 2.44 16.94 -7.59
CA GLU A 28 3.00 17.46 -8.85
C GLU A 28 4.40 18.07 -8.68
N ASN A 29 4.68 18.70 -7.53
CA ASN A 29 5.84 19.57 -7.38
C ASN A 29 6.78 19.17 -6.23
N LYS A 30 8.04 18.94 -6.60
CA LYS A 30 9.16 18.73 -5.67
C LYS A 30 9.73 20.03 -5.11
N ASP A 31 9.23 21.21 -5.49
CA ASP A 31 9.86 22.48 -5.08
C ASP A 31 9.72 22.82 -3.59
N ASN A 32 8.77 22.18 -2.88
CA ASN A 32 8.71 22.20 -1.42
C ASN A 32 9.50 21.03 -0.76
N SER A 33 10.14 20.15 -1.55
CA SER A 33 10.69 18.87 -1.07
C SER A 33 11.98 18.98 -0.26
N LYS A 34 12.68 20.12 -0.27
CA LYS A 34 13.93 20.28 0.50
C LYS A 34 13.70 20.17 2.01
N ASP A 35 12.49 20.50 2.49
CA ASP A 35 12.11 20.41 3.90
C ASP A 35 11.13 19.26 4.19
N LEU A 36 10.77 18.45 3.18
CA LEU A 36 9.87 17.31 3.40
C LEU A 36 10.64 16.11 3.93
N LYS A 37 10.06 15.45 4.92
CA LYS A 37 10.57 14.17 5.39
C LYS A 37 10.34 13.12 4.30
N VAL A 38 11.39 12.43 3.89
CA VAL A 38 11.34 11.37 2.88
C VAL A 38 11.48 10.01 3.56
N LEU A 39 10.63 9.06 3.19
CA LEU A 39 10.82 7.64 3.47
C LEU A 39 10.94 6.85 2.17
N LYS A 40 11.51 5.65 2.25
CA LYS A 40 11.56 4.71 1.12
C LYS A 40 10.53 3.62 1.32
N ALA A 41 9.77 3.32 0.27
CA ALA A 41 8.84 2.19 0.22
C ALA A 41 9.16 1.29 -0.97
N PHE A 42 9.02 -0.02 -0.81
CA PHE A 42 9.15 -0.98 -1.90
C PHE A 42 7.82 -1.09 -2.67
N HIS A 43 7.81 -0.66 -3.92
CA HIS A 43 6.64 -0.72 -4.78
C HIS A 43 6.47 -2.13 -5.37
N THR A 44 5.41 -2.84 -4.96
CA THR A 44 5.29 -4.28 -5.24
C THR A 44 5.06 -4.63 -6.71
N GLU A 45 4.50 -3.72 -7.50
CA GLU A 45 4.28 -3.98 -8.94
C GLU A 45 5.45 -3.55 -9.82
N LEU A 46 6.27 -2.62 -9.33
CA LEU A 46 7.44 -2.12 -10.06
C LEU A 46 8.71 -2.84 -9.63
N ASN A 47 8.64 -3.60 -8.53
CA ASN A 47 9.78 -4.27 -7.90
C ASN A 47 10.96 -3.33 -7.64
N SER A 48 10.66 -2.10 -7.21
CA SER A 48 11.65 -1.04 -7.01
C SER A 48 11.36 -0.23 -5.75
N LEU A 49 12.38 0.43 -5.21
CA LEU A 49 12.20 1.41 -4.13
C LEU A 49 11.73 2.73 -4.72
N ILE A 50 10.71 3.32 -4.11
CA ILE A 50 10.19 4.65 -4.43
C ILE A 50 10.32 5.56 -3.21
N GLU A 51 10.43 6.86 -3.49
CA GLU A 51 10.39 7.90 -2.46
C GLU A 51 8.93 8.21 -2.11
N ILE A 52 8.66 8.28 -0.82
CA ILE A 52 7.40 8.77 -0.29
C ILE A 52 7.72 10.02 0.52
N TYR A 53 7.09 11.13 0.14
CA TYR A 53 7.19 12.40 0.81
C TYR A 53 6.12 12.46 1.90
N ILE A 54 6.50 12.93 3.10
CA ILE A 54 5.59 13.10 4.23
C ILE A 54 5.39 14.60 4.43
N LYS A 55 4.14 15.04 4.42
CA LYS A 55 3.75 16.43 4.68
C LYS A 55 2.45 16.42 5.49
N ASP A 56 2.42 17.14 6.61
CA ASP A 56 1.21 17.29 7.44
C ASP A 56 0.55 15.95 7.80
N ASP A 57 1.37 14.95 8.18
CA ASP A 57 0.97 13.56 8.46
C ASP A 57 0.30 12.79 7.30
N GLU A 58 0.31 13.35 6.09
CA GLU A 58 -0.08 12.68 4.84
C GLU A 58 1.14 12.20 4.03
N TYR A 59 0.89 11.24 3.13
CA TYR A 59 1.91 10.60 2.30
C TYR A 59 1.71 10.93 0.82
N PHE A 60 2.81 11.19 0.12
CA PHE A 60 2.79 11.57 -1.28
C PHE A 60 3.87 10.87 -2.11
N HIS A 61 3.60 10.65 -3.39
CA HIS A 61 4.58 10.20 -4.39
C HIS A 61 4.50 11.08 -5.65
N SER A 62 5.56 11.11 -6.44
CA SER A 62 5.61 11.92 -7.67
C SER A 62 5.61 11.09 -8.96
N ASN A 63 5.28 9.80 -8.87
CA ASN A 63 5.46 8.86 -9.99
C ASN A 63 4.37 8.96 -11.05
N ASP A 64 3.10 9.03 -10.65
CA ASP A 64 1.94 8.98 -11.55
C ASP A 64 0.77 9.70 -10.87
N LYS A 65 0.09 10.57 -11.60
CA LYS A 65 -1.01 11.41 -11.12
C LYS A 65 -2.32 10.65 -10.86
N ASP A 66 -2.53 9.57 -11.60
CA ASP A 66 -3.76 8.78 -11.54
C ASP A 66 -3.61 7.57 -10.61
N LEU A 67 -2.42 7.41 -10.02
CA LEU A 67 -2.08 6.33 -9.13
C LEU A 67 -2.28 6.74 -7.67
N THR A 68 -3.02 5.92 -6.93
CA THR A 68 -3.09 5.99 -5.47
C THR A 68 -2.49 4.73 -4.88
N LEU A 69 -1.61 4.88 -3.90
CA LEU A 69 -0.87 3.78 -3.27
C LEU A 69 -1.37 3.52 -1.85
N VAL A 70 -1.41 2.24 -1.48
CA VAL A 70 -1.59 1.81 -0.09
C VAL A 70 -0.22 1.57 0.53
N LEU A 71 0.07 2.23 1.65
CA LEU A 71 1.28 2.01 2.43
C LEU A 71 1.03 1.01 3.54
N TYR A 72 1.82 -0.07 3.58
CA TYR A 72 1.66 -1.12 4.57
C TYR A 72 2.99 -1.80 4.93
N LYS A 73 3.07 -2.40 6.11
CA LYS A 73 4.23 -3.16 6.59
C LYS A 73 3.82 -4.60 6.87
N ALA A 74 4.68 -5.56 6.53
CA ALA A 74 4.48 -6.95 6.93
C ALA A 74 4.64 -7.11 8.45
N LEU A 75 3.76 -7.88 9.08
CA LEU A 75 3.84 -8.19 10.52
C LEU A 75 4.72 -9.41 10.83
N TYR A 76 5.45 -9.92 9.83
CA TYR A 76 6.27 -11.13 9.92
C TYR A 76 7.68 -10.93 9.37
N ASP A 77 8.03 -9.73 8.90
CA ASP A 77 9.37 -9.40 8.39
C ASP A 77 9.80 -7.97 8.71
N ASP A 78 11.10 -7.71 8.52
CA ASP A 78 11.73 -6.41 8.78
C ASP A 78 12.15 -5.66 7.50
N LYS A 79 11.53 -5.98 6.35
CA LYS A 79 11.93 -5.42 5.03
C LYS A 79 11.51 -3.97 4.81
N GLY A 80 10.78 -3.37 5.75
CA GLY A 80 10.35 -1.97 5.70
C GLY A 80 8.92 -1.80 5.18
N ILE A 81 8.67 -0.66 4.54
CA ILE A 81 7.35 -0.25 4.05
C ILE A 81 7.17 -0.73 2.62
N TYR A 82 5.99 -1.28 2.33
CA TYR A 82 5.54 -1.63 0.99
C TYR A 82 4.54 -0.59 0.49
N ALA A 83 4.55 -0.38 -0.83
CA ALA A 83 3.56 0.42 -1.55
C ALA A 83 2.93 -0.42 -2.66
N ARG A 84 1.60 -0.39 -2.77
CA ARG A 84 0.86 -1.11 -3.81
C ARG A 84 -0.29 -0.25 -4.34
N PRO A 85 -0.61 -0.27 -5.65
CA PRO A 85 -1.81 0.39 -6.17
C PRO A 85 -3.06 -0.02 -5.40
N ILE A 86 -3.89 0.96 -5.03
CA ILE A 86 -5.08 0.74 -4.20
C ILE A 86 -6.06 -0.24 -4.85
N GLU A 87 -6.23 -0.16 -6.17
CA GLU A 87 -7.08 -1.06 -6.94
C GLU A 87 -6.61 -2.51 -6.83
N MET A 88 -5.30 -2.74 -6.89
CA MET A 88 -4.71 -4.06 -6.75
C MET A 88 -4.63 -4.55 -5.31
N PHE A 89 -4.70 -3.66 -4.32
CA PHE A 89 -4.79 -4.01 -2.92
C PHE A 89 -6.22 -4.45 -2.56
N LEU A 90 -7.22 -3.76 -3.11
CA LEU A 90 -8.64 -4.02 -2.86
C LEU A 90 -9.26 -5.05 -3.83
N SER A 91 -8.50 -5.55 -4.80
CA SER A 91 -8.99 -6.48 -5.81
C SER A 91 -9.40 -7.83 -5.23
N GLU A 92 -10.20 -8.55 -5.98
CA GLU A 92 -10.50 -9.96 -5.73
C GLU A 92 -9.25 -10.83 -5.92
N VAL A 93 -9.26 -12.00 -5.27
CA VAL A 93 -8.30 -13.07 -5.58
C VAL A 93 -8.57 -13.54 -7.00
N ASP A 94 -7.49 -13.84 -7.70
CA ASP A 94 -7.56 -14.51 -8.99
C ASP A 94 -7.91 -15.99 -8.76
N ASN A 95 -9.20 -16.32 -8.85
CA ASN A 95 -9.72 -17.66 -8.56
C ASN A 95 -9.37 -18.68 -9.65
N ASP A 96 -9.01 -18.24 -10.87
CA ASP A 96 -8.51 -19.16 -11.89
C ASP A 96 -7.10 -19.63 -11.52
N LYS A 97 -6.28 -18.73 -10.96
CA LYS A 97 -4.93 -19.02 -10.50
C LYS A 97 -4.88 -19.70 -9.13
N TYR A 98 -5.83 -19.39 -8.26
CA TYR A 98 -5.89 -19.86 -6.87
C TYR A 98 -7.28 -20.42 -6.52
N PRO A 99 -7.73 -21.51 -7.17
CA PRO A 99 -9.10 -22.02 -7.05
C PRO A 99 -9.45 -22.52 -5.65
N GLU A 100 -8.45 -22.89 -4.84
CA GLU A 100 -8.64 -23.37 -3.47
C GLU A 100 -8.77 -22.24 -2.43
N VAL A 101 -8.57 -20.98 -2.82
CA VAL A 101 -8.58 -19.86 -1.89
C VAL A 101 -10.01 -19.44 -1.58
N LEU A 102 -10.44 -19.70 -0.33
CA LEU A 102 -11.77 -19.30 0.16
C LEU A 102 -11.92 -17.80 0.40
N GLN A 103 -10.79 -17.08 0.54
CA GLN A 103 -10.77 -15.63 0.76
C GLN A 103 -11.18 -14.91 -0.53
N LYS A 104 -12.17 -14.01 -0.48
CA LYS A 104 -12.68 -13.35 -1.69
C LYS A 104 -11.71 -12.29 -2.22
N TYR A 105 -11.11 -11.52 -1.31
CA TYR A 105 -10.25 -10.39 -1.68
C TYR A 105 -8.78 -10.67 -1.42
N ARG A 106 -7.88 -10.04 -2.17
CA ARG A 106 -6.44 -10.20 -1.95
C ARG A 106 -6.05 -9.82 -0.52
N PHE A 107 -6.68 -8.77 0.01
CA PHE A 107 -6.54 -8.31 1.39
C PHE A 107 -7.92 -8.11 2.02
N GLU A 108 -8.14 -8.78 3.15
CA GLU A 108 -9.36 -8.63 3.96
C GLU A 108 -9.03 -7.99 5.31
N LEU A 109 -9.90 -7.10 5.77
CA LEU A 109 -9.75 -6.43 7.06
C LEU A 109 -9.80 -7.50 8.16
N PHE A 110 -8.78 -7.51 9.01
CA PHE A 110 -8.67 -8.45 10.14
C PHE A 110 -8.92 -7.76 11.48
N LYS A 111 -8.35 -6.56 11.69
CA LYS A 111 -8.52 -5.77 12.92
C LYS A 111 -8.45 -4.27 12.60
N TYR A 112 -9.33 -3.48 13.19
CA TYR A 112 -9.36 -2.02 13.13
C TYR A 112 -9.08 -1.46 14.52
#